data_AF-W1XAP3-F1
#
_entry.id   AF-W1XAP3-F1
#
_cell.length_a   1.000
_cell.length_b   1.000
_cell.length_c   1.000
_cell.angle_alpha   90.00
_cell.angle_beta   90.00
_cell.angle_gamma   90.00
#
_symmetry.space_group_name_H-M   'P 1'
#
loop_
_entity.id
_entity.type
_entity.pdbx_description
1 polymer ?
#
loop_
_entity_poly.entity_id
_entity_poly.type
_entity_poly.pdbx_seq_one_letter_code
_entity_poly.pdbx_strand_id
1 'polypeptide(L)'
;VATENAEEFRQKGELLTTFLHQVPNNQDQVELDNYYTSEKITIVLDKALTPNQNAQRYFKKYQKLKEAVKHLTGLIEETKETIQYLESVETA
;
A
#
# COMPACT_ATOMS: atom_id res chain seq x y z
N VAL A 1 1.70 10.27 6.06
CA VAL A 1 2.65 9.20 6.48
C VAL A 1 2.16 7.77 6.17
N ALA A 2 1.01 7.29 6.65
CA ALA A 2 0.55 5.91 6.35
C ALA A 2 0.02 5.73 4.90
N THR A 3 -0.59 6.77 4.34
CA THR A 3 -1.20 6.75 3.00
C THR A 3 -0.14 6.74 1.89
N GLU A 4 0.97 7.48 2.07
CA GLU A 4 2.07 7.57 1.11
C GLU A 4 2.73 6.20 0.89
N ASN A 5 2.95 5.45 1.97
CA ASN A 5 3.47 4.08 1.89
C ASN A 5 2.52 3.14 1.12
N ALA A 6 1.20 3.31 1.28
CA ALA A 6 0.21 2.49 0.59
C ALA A 6 0.25 2.74 -0.93
N GLU A 7 0.34 4.00 -1.35
CA GLU A 7 0.47 4.35 -2.76
C GLU A 7 1.76 3.83 -3.38
N GLU A 8 2.89 3.86 -2.67
CA GLU A 8 4.13 3.23 -3.13
C GLU A 8 3.96 1.74 -3.41
N PHE A 9 3.28 0.98 -2.54
CA PHE A 9 3.04 -0.44 -2.79
C PHE A 9 2.15 -0.67 -4.01
N ARG A 10 1.18 0.22 -4.27
CA ARG A 10 0.36 0.18 -5.49
C ARG A 10 1.21 0.42 -6.73
N GLN A 11 2.00 1.49 -6.74
CA GLN A 11 2.89 1.83 -7.87
C GLN A 11 3.87 0.70 -8.16
N LYS A 12 4.50 0.12 -7.12
CA LYS A 12 5.40 -1.03 -7.26
C LYS A 12 4.69 -2.25 -7.87
N GLY A 13 3.45 -2.53 -7.44
CA GLY A 13 2.63 -3.61 -8.01
C GLY A 13 2.28 -3.37 -9.48
N GLU A 14 1.93 -2.14 -9.85
CA GLU A 14 1.63 -1.76 -11.24
C GLU A 14 2.88 -1.87 -12.13
N LEU A 15 4.01 -1.31 -11.69
CA LEU A 15 5.29 -1.40 -12.40
C LEU A 15 5.70 -2.86 -12.62
N LEU A 16 5.62 -3.70 -11.58
CA LEU A 16 5.91 -5.13 -11.72
C LEU A 16 4.99 -5.81 -12.73
N THR A 17 3.71 -5.41 -12.78
CA THR A 17 2.72 -5.98 -13.72
C THR A 17 3.01 -5.54 -15.16
N THR A 18 3.32 -4.27 -15.36
CA THR A 18 3.67 -3.69 -16.67
C THR A 18 4.94 -4.31 -17.22
N PHE A 19 5.95 -4.47 -16.38
CA PHE A 19 7.26 -5.00 -16.75
C PHE A 19 7.41 -6.49 -16.45
N LEU A 20 6.32 -7.27 -16.32
CA LEU A 20 6.35 -8.70 -15.96
C LEU A 20 7.35 -9.52 -16.80
N HIS A 21 7.48 -9.19 -18.08
CA HIS A 21 8.39 -9.87 -19.01
C HIS A 21 9.87 -9.58 -18.74
N GLN A 22 10.18 -8.45 -18.09
CA GLN A 22 11.54 -8.05 -17.71
C GLN A 22 11.88 -8.50 -16.29
N VAL A 23 10.89 -8.89 -15.48
CA VAL A 23 11.09 -9.31 -14.10
C VAL A 23 11.63 -10.75 -14.05
N PRO A 24 12.83 -10.97 -13.49
CA PRO A 24 13.40 -12.31 -13.37
C PRO A 24 12.75 -13.11 -12.23
N ASN A 25 12.52 -14.42 -12.46
CA ASN A 25 11.91 -15.32 -11.46
C ASN A 25 12.84 -15.67 -10.28
N ASN A 26 14.16 -15.52 -10.45
CA ASN A 26 15.17 -16.01 -9.51
C ASN A 26 16.02 -14.89 -8.89
N GLN A 27 15.50 -13.66 -8.80
CA GLN A 27 16.17 -12.57 -8.10
C GLN A 27 15.35 -12.09 -6.90
N ASP A 28 16.06 -11.54 -5.92
CA ASP A 28 15.51 -10.89 -4.74
C ASP A 28 15.15 -9.41 -4.96
N GLN A 29 15.52 -8.85 -6.11
CA GLN A 29 15.15 -7.48 -6.50
C GLN A 29 15.15 -7.32 -8.02
N VAL A 30 14.44 -6.30 -8.51
CA VAL A 30 14.47 -5.87 -9.91
C VAL A 30 14.53 -4.35 -9.97
N GLU A 31 15.31 -3.82 -10.91
CA GLU A 31 15.34 -2.39 -11.21
C GLU A 31 14.45 -2.13 -12.42
N LEU A 32 13.44 -1.27 -12.24
CA LEU A 32 12.47 -0.90 -13.27
C LEU A 32 12.44 0.61 -13.45
N ASP A 33 12.10 1.06 -14.64
CA ASP A 33 11.88 2.49 -14.91
C ASP A 33 10.56 2.96 -14.29
N ASN A 34 10.64 3.87 -13.32
CA ASN A 34 9.47 4.47 -12.71
C ASN A 34 8.99 5.64 -13.57
N TYR A 35 7.89 5.45 -14.30
CA TYR A 35 7.29 6.54 -15.08
C TYR A 35 6.59 7.62 -14.23
N TYR A 36 6.38 7.38 -12.92
CA TYR A 36 5.83 8.41 -12.02
C TYR A 36 6.88 9.44 -11.59
N THR A 37 8.11 8.99 -11.32
CA THR A 37 9.22 9.86 -10.89
C THR A 37 10.23 10.12 -12.00
N SER A 38 10.12 9.43 -13.14
CA SER A 38 11.11 9.42 -14.22
C SER A 38 12.51 8.98 -13.77
N GLU A 39 12.57 8.20 -12.69
CA GLU A 39 13.80 7.63 -12.13
C GLU A 39 13.71 6.11 -12.09
N LYS A 40 14.82 5.42 -11.89
CA LYS A 40 14.78 3.98 -11.70
C LYS A 40 14.37 3.64 -10.27
N ILE A 41 13.49 2.65 -10.12
CA ILE A 41 13.07 2.13 -8.82
C ILE A 41 13.51 0.68 -8.65
N THR A 42 14.10 0.40 -7.49
CA THR A 42 14.42 -0.97 -7.08
C THR A 42 13.24 -1.56 -6.32
N ILE A 43 12.67 -2.64 -6.84
CA ILE A 43 11.56 -3.36 -6.23
C ILE A 43 12.09 -4.69 -5.69
N VAL A 44 11.96 -4.89 -4.38
CA VAL A 44 12.35 -6.13 -3.72
C VAL A 44 11.35 -7.23 -4.07
N LEU A 45 11.86 -8.36 -4.54
CA LEU A 45 11.10 -9.54 -4.94
C LEU A 45 11.38 -10.69 -3.99
N ASP A 46 10.47 -11.64 -4.01
CA ASP A 46 10.68 -12.94 -3.41
C ASP A 46 11.07 -13.94 -4.49
N LYS A 47 12.29 -14.47 -4.38
CA LYS A 47 12.84 -15.49 -5.28
C LYS A 47 12.02 -16.79 -5.29
N ALA A 48 11.20 -17.03 -4.27
CA ALA A 48 10.31 -18.19 -4.23
C ALA A 48 8.99 -17.95 -4.97
N LEU A 49 8.73 -16.71 -5.41
CA LEU A 49 7.50 -16.30 -6.06
C LEU A 49 7.74 -15.95 -7.54
N THR A 50 6.76 -16.26 -8.38
CA THR A 50 6.77 -15.77 -9.77
C THR A 50 6.58 -14.25 -9.82
N PRO A 51 6.95 -13.58 -10.92
CA PRO A 51 6.77 -12.14 -11.10
C PRO A 51 5.33 -11.70 -10.86
N ASN A 52 4.37 -12.49 -11.34
CA ASN A 52 2.95 -12.23 -11.13
C ASN A 52 2.57 -12.38 -9.64
N GLN A 53 3.07 -13.41 -8.95
CA GLN A 53 2.86 -13.57 -7.50
C GLN A 53 3.51 -12.44 -6.71
N ASN A 54 4.69 -11.96 -7.12
CA ASN A 54 5.33 -10.79 -6.53
C ASN A 54 4.47 -9.53 -6.73
N ALA A 55 3.99 -9.25 -7.94
CA ALA A 55 3.07 -8.13 -8.19
C ALA A 55 1.80 -8.22 -7.32
N GLN A 56 1.16 -9.40 -7.29
CA GLN A 56 -0.01 -9.63 -6.43
C GLN A 56 0.28 -9.43 -4.94
N ARG A 57 1.48 -9.80 -4.46
CA ARG A 57 1.90 -9.57 -3.08
C ARG A 57 1.95 -8.08 -2.75
N TYR A 58 2.45 -7.25 -3.67
CA TYR A 58 2.45 -5.80 -3.52
C TYR A 58 1.03 -5.23 -3.46
N PHE A 59 0.13 -5.69 -4.34
CA PHE A 59 -1.29 -5.30 -4.28
C PHE A 59 -1.98 -5.73 -2.98
N LYS A 60 -1.70 -6.93 -2.46
CA LYS A 60 -2.23 -7.40 -1.17
C LYS A 60 -1.75 -6.52 -0.01
N LYS A 61 -0.48 -6.10 -0.01
CA LYS A 61 0.05 -5.15 0.99
C LYS A 61 -0.67 -3.81 0.92
N TYR A 62 -0.86 -3.27 -0.29
CA TYR A 62 -1.62 -2.05 -0.50
C TYR A 62 -3.05 -2.16 0.03
N GLN A 63 -3.78 -3.23 -0.31
CA GLN A 63 -5.14 -3.46 0.18
C GLN A 63 -5.18 -3.51 1.71
N LYS A 64 -4.29 -4.27 2.33
CA LYS A 64 -4.22 -4.38 3.80
C LYS A 64 -3.97 -3.04 4.48
N LEU A 65 -3.07 -2.21 3.94
CA LEU A 65 -2.81 -0.87 4.46
C LEU A 65 -4.02 0.05 4.28
N LYS A 66 -4.67 -0.02 3.11
CA LYS A 66 -5.88 0.75 2.83
C LYS A 66 -7.03 0.39 3.78
N GLU A 67 -7.22 -0.90 4.04
CA GLU A 67 -8.22 -1.37 5.00
C GLU A 67 -7.89 -0.92 6.43
N ALA A 68 -6.62 -1.02 6.84
CA ALA A 68 -6.18 -0.53 8.15
C ALA A 68 -6.42 0.98 8.32
N VAL A 69 -6.13 1.78 7.30
CA VAL A 69 -6.42 3.22 7.31
C VAL A 69 -7.92 3.46 7.41
N LYS A 70 -8.74 2.79 6.58
CA LYS A 70 -10.19 2.92 6.60
C LYS A 70 -10.77 2.58 7.98
N HIS A 71 -10.31 1.49 8.58
CA HIS A 71 -10.76 1.05 9.90
C HIS A 71 -10.37 2.06 10.99
N LEU A 72 -9.13 2.56 10.97
CA LEU A 72 -8.67 3.55 11.93
C LEU A 72 -9.42 4.89 11.79
N THR A 73 -9.69 5.33 10.55
CA THR A 73 -10.50 6.53 10.31
C THR A 73 -11.90 6.39 10.90
N GLY A 74 -12.56 5.24 10.70
CA GLY A 74 -13.86 4.98 11.30
C GLY A 74 -13.85 5.04 12.83
N LEU A 75 -12.83 4.45 13.48
CA LEU A 75 -12.67 4.54 14.93
C LEU A 75 -12.49 5.97 15.43
N ILE A 76 -11.75 6.80 14.69
CA ILE A 76 -11.55 8.22 15.04
C ILE A 76 -12.87 8.98 14.93
N GLU A 77 -13.67 8.74 13.90
CA GLU A 77 -14.99 9.37 13.75
C GLU A 77 -15.93 8.95 14.88
N GLU A 78 -16.05 7.64 15.17
CA GLU A 78 -16.90 7.13 16.26
C GLU A 78 -16.46 7.67 17.63
N THR A 79 -15.14 7.75 17.87
CA THR A 79 -14.60 8.32 19.11
C THR A 79 -14.93 9.82 19.22
N LYS A 80 -14.84 10.57 18.11
CA LYS A 80 -15.19 12.00 18.08
C LYS A 80 -16.68 12.22 18.32
N GLU A 81 -17.54 11.43 17.68
CA GLU A 81 -18.99 11.49 17.93
C GLU A 81 -19.31 11.18 19.38
N THR A 82 -18.62 10.19 19.98
CA THR A 82 -18.78 9.85 21.40
C THR A 82 -18.34 11.01 22.31
N ILE A 83 -17.19 11.64 22.04
CA ILE A 83 -16.73 12.81 22.79
C ILE A 83 -17.75 13.95 22.70
N GLN A 84 -18.20 14.29 21.49
CA GLN A 84 -19.19 15.35 21.28
C GLN A 84 -20.51 15.06 22.01
N TYR A 85 -20.96 13.81 22.01
CA TYR A 85 -22.13 13.38 22.76
C TYR A 85 -21.92 13.59 24.26
N LEU A 86 -20.80 13.12 24.83
CA LEU A 86 -20.50 13.27 26.25
C LEU A 86 -20.39 14.76 26.65
N GLU A 87 -19.71 15.59 25.87
CA GLU A 87 -19.62 17.04 26.10
C GLU A 87 -21.01 17.72 26.07
N SER A 88 -21.89 17.29 25.17
CA SER A 88 -23.26 17.85 25.09
C SER A 88 -24.12 17.52 26.31
N VAL A 89 -23.90 16.36 26.93
CA VAL A 89 -24.61 15.91 28.13
C VAL A 89 -24.02 16.55 29.39
N GLU A 90 -22.71 16.79 29.43
CA GLU A 90 -22.03 17.41 30.57
C GLU A 90 -22.29 18.92 30.69
N THR A 91 -22.64 19.57 29.58
CA THR A 91 -22.97 21.00 29.53
C THR A 91 -24.47 21.29 29.72
N ALA A 92 -25.29 20.23 29.90
CA ALA A 92 -26.76 20.29 30.06
C ALA A 92 -27.23 20.29 31.54
#